data_AF-H0JZ18-F1
#
_entry.id   AF-H0JZ18-F1
#
_cell.length_a   1.000
_cell.length_b   1.000
_cell.length_c   1.000
_cell.angle_alpha   90.00
_cell.angle_beta   90.00
_cell.angle_gamma   90.00
#
_symmetry.space_group_name_H-M   'P 1'
#
loop_
_entity.id
_entity.type
_entity.pdbx_description
1 polymer ?
#
loop_
_entity_poly.entity_id
_entity_poly.type
_entity_poly.pdbx_seq_one_letter_code
_entity_poly.pdbx_strand_id
1 'polypeptide(L)'
;SIGSHTAALARPYDDLPDCCGTRYLTEDELTAHVRACTSAGIQAGFHVIGDAATTAAVAAFEAVAAEVGGPVLAARGHRLEHGESLTVAQAEVLSRYGVIASMQPSFDALWGRGGRDVRAAARQRRTGRCGRSPSARRRRSAG
;
A
#
# COMPACT_ATOMS: atom_id res chain seq x y z
N SER A 1 1.70 -1.57 -9.28
CA SER A 1 0.36 -1.94 -9.80
C SER A 1 0.23 -3.45 -9.93
N ILE A 2 -1.00 -3.96 -10.00
CA ILE A 2 -1.29 -5.40 -10.16
C ILE A 2 -0.79 -5.92 -11.51
N GLY A 3 -1.16 -5.27 -12.62
CA GLY A 3 -0.81 -5.73 -13.98
C GLY A 3 0.69 -5.76 -14.32
N SER A 4 1.56 -5.18 -13.49
CA SER A 4 3.02 -5.23 -13.67
C SER A 4 3.73 -6.08 -12.60
N HIS A 5 2.99 -6.81 -11.78
CA HIS A 5 3.52 -7.62 -10.67
C HIS A 5 4.38 -6.82 -9.69
N THR A 6 3.97 -5.58 -9.39
CA THR A 6 4.68 -4.69 -8.46
C THR A 6 3.87 -4.30 -7.23
N ALA A 7 2.55 -4.53 -7.21
CA ALA A 7 1.76 -4.33 -5.99
C ALA A 7 2.23 -5.35 -4.93
N ALA A 8 2.52 -4.89 -3.71
CA ALA A 8 3.00 -5.78 -2.66
C ALA A 8 1.85 -6.63 -2.12
N LEU A 9 1.93 -7.94 -2.32
CA LEU A 9 0.93 -8.91 -1.90
C LEU A 9 1.40 -9.74 -0.70
N ALA A 10 0.47 -10.21 0.14
CA ALA A 10 0.80 -11.08 1.26
C ALA A 10 1.15 -12.51 0.82
N ARG A 11 0.63 -12.93 -0.33
CA ARG A 11 0.90 -14.20 -0.99
C ARG A 11 1.34 -13.95 -2.43
N PRO A 12 2.02 -14.91 -3.09
CA PRO A 12 2.44 -14.73 -4.47
C PRO A 12 1.27 -14.48 -5.43
N TYR A 13 1.57 -13.82 -6.55
CA TYR A 13 0.63 -13.71 -7.67
C TYR A 13 0.27 -15.09 -8.23
N ASP A 14 -0.99 -15.29 -8.60
CA ASP A 14 -1.49 -16.59 -9.06
C ASP A 14 -0.86 -16.99 -10.42
N ASP A 15 -0.51 -15.99 -11.26
CA ASP A 15 0.17 -16.19 -12.55
C ASP A 15 1.69 -16.02 -12.48
N LEU A 16 2.24 -15.71 -11.31
CA LEU A 16 3.68 -15.59 -11.06
C LEU A 16 4.02 -16.07 -9.62
N PRO A 17 4.07 -17.40 -9.38
CA PRO A 17 4.09 -18.01 -8.05
C PRO A 17 5.30 -17.69 -7.16
N ASP A 18 6.37 -17.15 -7.74
CA ASP A 18 7.59 -16.75 -7.01
C ASP A 18 7.65 -15.24 -6.74
N CYS A 19 6.56 -14.51 -6.95
CA CYS A 19 6.53 -13.06 -6.81
C CYS A 19 5.40 -12.57 -5.92
N CYS A 20 5.74 -11.78 -4.90
CA CYS A 20 4.78 -11.04 -4.07
C CYS A 20 4.81 -9.53 -4.35
N GLY A 21 5.37 -9.11 -5.48
CA GLY A 21 5.54 -7.70 -5.85
C GLY A 21 6.70 -7.01 -5.12
N THR A 22 6.56 -5.69 -4.90
CA THR A 22 7.64 -4.86 -4.37
C THR A 22 7.14 -3.98 -3.22
N ARG A 23 7.76 -4.11 -2.04
CA ARG A 23 7.66 -3.12 -0.98
C ARG A 23 8.71 -2.04 -1.19
N TYR A 24 8.27 -0.80 -1.41
CA TYR A 24 9.14 0.35 -1.62
C TYR A 24 9.55 1.03 -0.32
N LEU A 25 8.68 0.96 0.69
CA LEU A 25 8.90 1.49 2.02
C LEU A 25 8.79 0.35 3.03
N THR A 26 9.63 0.39 4.06
CA THR A 26 9.47 -0.44 5.27
C THR A 26 8.35 0.12 6.16
N GLU A 27 7.90 -0.67 7.13
CA GLU A 27 6.93 -0.21 8.13
C GLU A 27 7.48 0.94 8.98
N ASP A 28 8.77 0.92 9.31
CA ASP A 28 9.45 2.02 10.01
C ASP A 28 9.46 3.30 9.17
N GLU A 29 9.75 3.20 7.87
CA GLU A 29 9.74 4.34 6.96
C GLU A 29 8.33 4.92 6.78
N LEU A 30 7.31 4.06 6.69
CA LEU A 30 5.91 4.48 6.66
C LEU A 30 5.52 5.22 7.94
N THR A 31 5.82 4.64 9.10
CA THR A 31 5.51 5.21 10.42
C THR A 31 6.21 6.54 10.63
N ALA A 32 7.51 6.61 10.30
CA ALA A 32 8.28 7.83 10.36
C ALA A 32 7.72 8.92 9.45
N HIS A 33 7.28 8.56 8.23
CA HIS A 33 6.68 9.50 7.30
C HIS A 33 5.34 10.05 7.81
N VAL A 34 4.44 9.18 8.29
CA VAL A 34 3.16 9.59 8.87
C VAL A 34 3.42 10.56 10.03
N ARG A 35 4.26 10.17 10.99
CA ARG A 35 4.62 11.02 12.13
C ARG A 35 5.14 12.38 11.70
N ALA A 36 6.12 12.42 10.79
CA ALA A 36 6.73 13.66 10.32
C ALA A 36 5.70 14.59 9.68
N CYS A 37 4.84 14.04 8.81
CA CYS A 37 3.76 14.81 8.20
C CYS A 37 2.76 15.32 9.24
N THR A 38 2.35 14.50 10.20
CA THR A 38 1.44 14.90 11.28
C THR A 38 2.03 16.04 12.11
N SER A 39 3.28 15.91 12.55
CA SER A 39 3.98 16.95 13.33
C SER A 39 4.18 18.24 12.54
N ALA A 40 4.42 18.15 11.23
CA ALA A 40 4.54 19.30 10.34
C ALA A 40 3.18 19.92 9.96
N GLY A 41 2.06 19.32 10.34
CA GLY A 41 0.73 19.76 9.95
C GLY A 41 0.37 19.46 8.49
N ILE A 42 1.12 18.60 7.80
CA ILE A 42 1.01 18.28 6.37
C ILE A 42 0.25 16.94 6.18
N GLN A 43 -0.53 16.84 5.11
CA GLN A 43 -1.18 15.59 4.73
C GLN A 43 -0.17 14.60 4.11
N ALA A 44 0.15 13.52 4.83
CA ALA A 44 0.74 12.31 4.23
C ALA A 44 -0.22 11.65 3.22
N GLY A 45 0.35 11.12 2.12
CA GLY A 45 -0.38 10.36 1.12
C GLY A 45 0.42 9.16 0.62
N PHE A 46 -0.23 8.01 0.50
CA PHE A 46 0.41 6.78 0.03
C PHE A 46 -0.33 6.18 -1.16
N HIS A 47 0.45 5.65 -2.10
CA HIS A 47 -0.07 4.83 -3.19
C HIS A 47 -0.08 3.35 -2.77
N VAL A 48 -1.28 2.79 -2.52
CA VAL A 48 -1.42 1.50 -1.83
C VAL A 48 -2.36 0.58 -2.59
N ILE A 49 -1.79 -0.40 -3.31
CA ILE A 49 -2.58 -1.30 -4.16
C ILE A 49 -2.74 -2.70 -3.55
N GLY A 50 -1.67 -3.32 -3.06
CA GLY A 50 -1.71 -4.73 -2.63
C GLY A 50 -2.00 -4.89 -1.13
N ASP A 51 -2.56 -6.04 -0.74
CA ASP A 51 -3.00 -6.34 0.63
C ASP A 51 -1.86 -6.27 1.68
N ALA A 52 -0.64 -6.66 1.29
CA ALA A 52 0.53 -6.50 2.16
C ALA A 52 0.96 -5.03 2.31
N ALA A 53 0.82 -4.20 1.28
CA ALA A 53 1.06 -2.75 1.42
C ALA A 53 -0.02 -2.08 2.27
N THR A 54 -1.28 -2.49 2.10
CA THR A 54 -2.41 -2.01 2.90
C THR A 54 -2.20 -2.30 4.37
N THR A 55 -1.83 -3.53 4.71
CA THR A 55 -1.57 -3.95 6.10
C THR A 55 -0.47 -3.11 6.74
N ALA A 56 0.64 -2.89 6.04
CA ALA A 56 1.74 -2.06 6.53
C ALA A 56 1.33 -0.59 6.74
N ALA A 57 0.53 -0.03 5.83
CA ALA A 57 0.02 1.34 5.98
C ALA A 57 -0.91 1.48 7.19
N VAL A 58 -1.82 0.53 7.42
CA VAL A 58 -2.72 0.51 8.59
C VAL A 58 -1.91 0.47 9.88
N ALA A 59 -0.94 -0.44 9.97
CA ALA A 59 -0.07 -0.55 11.15
C ALA A 59 0.70 0.76 11.44
N ALA A 60 1.19 1.45 10.40
CA ALA A 60 1.86 2.74 10.56
C ALA A 60 0.92 3.82 11.13
N PHE A 61 -0.34 3.89 10.67
CA PHE A 61 -1.32 4.83 11.21
C PHE A 61 -1.70 4.49 12.66
N GLU A 62 -1.89 3.22 13.00
CA GLU A 62 -2.15 2.79 14.39
C GLU A 62 -0.98 3.15 15.32
N ALA A 63 0.26 2.90 14.88
CA ALA A 63 1.46 3.22 15.64
C ALA A 63 1.56 4.73 15.93
N VAL A 64 1.38 5.58 14.91
CA VAL A 64 1.40 7.04 15.13
C VAL A 64 0.21 7.50 15.98
N ALA A 65 -0.98 6.94 15.77
CA ALA A 65 -2.15 7.26 16.59
C ALA A 65 -1.94 6.94 18.08
N ALA A 66 -1.23 5.85 18.39
CA ALA A 66 -0.88 5.50 19.76
C ALA A 66 0.06 6.52 20.43
N GLU A 67 0.82 7.28 19.65
CA GLU A 67 1.81 8.22 20.15
C GLU A 67 1.29 9.65 20.24
N VAL A 68 0.52 10.10 19.24
CA VAL A 68 0.03 11.49 19.14
C VAL A 68 -1.47 11.64 19.41
N GLY A 69 -2.20 10.52 19.48
CA GLY A 69 -3.65 10.49 19.63
C GLY A 69 -4.40 10.58 18.29
N GLY A 70 -5.51 9.85 18.21
CA GLY A 70 -6.38 9.79 17.03
C GLY A 70 -6.86 11.16 16.50
N PRO A 71 -7.33 12.10 17.35
CA PRO A 71 -7.80 13.40 16.87
C PRO A 71 -6.72 14.26 16.19
N VAL A 72 -5.47 14.19 16.67
CA VAL A 72 -4.35 14.92 16.08
C VAL A 72 -4.06 14.40 14.68
N LEU A 73 -4.09 13.07 14.51
CA LEU A 73 -3.90 12.40 13.24
C LEU A 73 -5.05 12.70 12.26
N ALA A 74 -6.30 12.61 12.74
CA ALA A 74 -7.50 12.88 11.96
C ALA A 74 -7.57 14.31 11.44
N ALA A 75 -7.09 15.29 12.20
CA ALA A 75 -7.07 16.70 11.79
C ALA A 75 -6.22 16.97 10.54
N ARG A 76 -5.38 16.01 10.11
CA ARG A 76 -4.55 16.15 8.90
C ARG A 76 -5.21 15.61 7.63
N GLY A 77 -6.23 14.77 7.77
CA GLY A 77 -6.93 14.14 6.65
C GLY A 77 -6.01 13.30 5.76
N HIS A 78 -5.09 12.51 6.34
CA HIS A 78 -4.17 11.65 5.59
C HIS A 78 -4.87 10.75 4.56
N ARG A 79 -4.18 10.36 3.49
CA ARG A 79 -4.83 9.69 2.35
C ARG A 79 -4.14 8.41 1.87
N LEU A 80 -4.95 7.46 1.45
CA LEU A 80 -4.53 6.29 0.69
C LEU A 80 -5.14 6.36 -0.71
N GLU A 81 -4.29 6.29 -1.74
CA GLU A 81 -4.71 6.13 -3.14
C GLU A 81 -4.88 4.64 -3.45
N HIS A 82 -5.88 4.31 -4.28
CA HIS A 82 -6.36 2.96 -4.56
C HIS A 82 -7.19 2.41 -3.40
N GLY A 83 -6.59 1.77 -2.41
CA GLY A 83 -7.31 1.32 -1.21
C GLY A 83 -8.35 0.21 -1.46
N GLU A 84 -8.53 -0.30 -2.68
CA GLU A 84 -9.52 -1.35 -2.98
C GLU A 84 -9.18 -2.71 -2.32
N SER A 85 -7.93 -2.88 -1.84
CA SER A 85 -7.50 -4.06 -1.08
C SER A 85 -7.77 -3.97 0.43
N LEU A 86 -8.45 -2.92 0.91
CA LEU A 86 -8.85 -2.81 2.31
C LEU A 86 -9.87 -3.88 2.69
N THR A 87 -9.65 -4.53 3.84
CA THR A 87 -10.70 -5.26 4.52
C THR A 87 -11.63 -4.30 5.27
N VAL A 88 -12.84 -4.75 5.59
CA VAL A 88 -13.80 -3.96 6.42
C VAL A 88 -13.16 -3.57 7.75
N ALA A 89 -12.49 -4.50 8.43
CA ALA A 89 -11.82 -4.22 9.71
C ALA A 89 -10.71 -3.15 9.57
N GLN A 90 -9.92 -3.19 8.49
CA GLN A 90 -8.90 -2.17 8.25
C GLN A 90 -9.53 -0.79 7.93
N ALA A 91 -10.61 -0.76 7.16
CA ALA A 91 -11.35 0.47 6.90
C ALA A 91 -11.94 1.07 8.19
N GLU A 92 -12.46 0.23 9.08
CA GLU A 92 -12.94 0.65 10.40
C GLU A 92 -11.83 1.27 11.24
N VAL A 93 -10.64 0.67 11.30
CA VAL A 93 -9.47 1.22 11.99
C VAL A 93 -9.11 2.60 11.41
N LEU A 94 -8.91 2.68 10.09
CA LEU A 94 -8.50 3.91 9.42
C LEU A 94 -9.52 5.05 9.57
N SER A 95 -10.82 4.73 9.61
CA SER A 95 -11.87 5.73 9.79
C SER A 95 -11.80 6.46 11.14
N ARG A 96 -11.31 5.79 12.20
CA ARG A 96 -11.09 6.41 13.52
C ARG A 96 -10.03 7.50 13.50
N TYR A 97 -9.17 7.48 12.49
CA TYR A 97 -8.07 8.43 12.32
C TYR A 97 -8.29 9.38 11.14
N GLY A 98 -9.52 9.47 10.62
CA GLY A 98 -9.87 10.38 9.53
C GLY A 98 -9.09 10.14 8.23
N VAL A 99 -8.59 8.91 8.01
CA VAL A 99 -7.85 8.57 6.79
C VAL A 99 -8.82 8.43 5.64
N ILE A 100 -8.52 9.11 4.53
CA ILE A 100 -9.34 9.17 3.33
C ILE A 100 -8.84 8.12 2.32
N ALA A 101 -9.72 7.23 1.88
CA ALA A 101 -9.45 6.34 0.75
C ALA A 101 -9.91 6.99 -0.56
N SER A 102 -8.96 7.35 -1.44
CA SER A 102 -9.24 7.81 -2.80
C SER A 102 -9.16 6.62 -3.75
N MET A 103 -10.33 6.07 -4.06
CA MET A 103 -10.47 4.81 -4.80
C MET A 103 -10.84 5.06 -6.27
N GLN A 104 -10.49 4.12 -7.15
CA GLN A 104 -10.79 4.16 -8.57
C GLN A 104 -11.68 2.97 -8.92
N PRO A 105 -13.02 3.13 -9.04
CA PRO A 105 -13.95 2.01 -9.23
C PRO A 105 -13.64 1.07 -10.42
N SER A 106 -12.95 1.58 -11.45
CA SER A 106 -12.48 0.76 -12.57
C SER A 106 -11.41 -0.27 -12.17
N PHE A 107 -10.62 -0.01 -11.11
CA PHE A 107 -9.69 -0.99 -10.54
C PHE A 107 -10.44 -2.14 -9.88
N ASP A 108 -11.45 -1.87 -9.05
CA ASP A 108 -12.28 -2.91 -8.44
C ASP A 108 -13.00 -3.75 -9.51
N ALA A 109 -13.52 -3.13 -10.57
CA ALA A 109 -14.14 -3.86 -11.68
C ALA A 109 -13.17 -4.78 -12.44
N LEU A 110 -11.87 -4.48 -12.47
CA LEU A 110 -10.87 -5.26 -13.22
C LEU A 110 -10.08 -6.27 -12.37
N TRP A 111 -9.94 -5.97 -11.08
CA TRP A 111 -9.02 -6.62 -10.14
C TRP A 111 -9.64 -6.92 -8.78
N GLY A 112 -10.81 -6.38 -8.49
CA GLY A 112 -11.57 -6.64 -7.27
C GLY A 112 -12.47 -7.87 -7.40
N ARG A 113 -13.24 -8.14 -6.35
CA ARG A 113 -13.98 -9.41 -6.18
C ARG A 113 -15.03 -9.69 -7.26
N GLY A 114 -15.41 -8.71 -8.08
CA GLY A 114 -16.34 -8.86 -9.22
C GLY A 114 -15.68 -8.95 -10.61
N GLY A 115 -14.34 -8.88 -10.71
CA GLY A 115 -13.62 -8.78 -11.98
C GLY A 115 -12.55 -9.84 -12.23
N ARG A 116 -11.83 -10.26 -11.17
CA ARG A 116 -10.81 -11.33 -11.05
C ARG A 116 -10.20 -11.23 -9.63
N ASP A 117 -9.62 -12.29 -9.07
CA ASP A 117 -8.85 -12.16 -7.81
C ASP A 117 -7.74 -11.12 -7.99
N VAL A 118 -7.49 -10.26 -6.99
CA VAL A 118 -6.38 -9.26 -6.99
C VAL A 118 -5.02 -9.88 -7.31
N ARG A 119 -4.87 -11.20 -7.05
CA ARG A 119 -3.68 -12.00 -7.36
C ARG A 119 -3.59 -12.45 -8.81
N ALA A 120 -4.67 -12.40 -9.57
CA ALA A 120 -4.68 -12.73 -10.99
C ALA A 120 -4.33 -11.47 -11.79
N ALA A 121 -3.07 -11.29 -12.18
CA ALA A 121 -2.70 -10.24 -13.14
C ALA A 121 -3.23 -10.62 -14.54
N ALA A 122 -3.93 -9.70 -15.19
CA ALA A 122 -4.36 -9.85 -16.57
C ALA A 122 -3.10 -9.82 -17.41
N ARG A 123 -2.96 -10.83 -18.27
CA ARG A 123 -1.84 -11.02 -19.21
C ARG A 123 -1.72 -9.84 -20.19
N GLN A 124 -1.27 -8.68 -19.75
CA GLN A 124 -0.59 -7.75 -20.64
C GLN A 124 0.84 -8.23 -20.76
N ARG A 125 1.13 -8.85 -21.90
CA ARG A 125 2.41 -9.45 -22.26
C ARG A 125 3.56 -8.44 -22.05
N ARG A 126 4.15 -8.45 -20.85
CA ARG A 126 5.55 -8.14 -20.63
C ARG A 126 6.07 -9.25 -19.74
N THR A 127 7.21 -9.80 -20.12
CA THR A 127 7.99 -10.78 -19.37
C THR A 127 8.38 -10.18 -18.01
N GLY A 128 7.45 -10.21 -17.06
CA GLY A 128 7.58 -9.58 -15.76
C GLY A 128 8.49 -10.42 -14.87
N ARG A 129 9.76 -10.05 -14.77
CA ARG A 129 10.60 -10.45 -13.64
C ARG A 129 10.00 -9.77 -12.40
N CYS A 130 9.84 -10.48 -11.30
CA CYS A 130 9.32 -9.91 -10.05
C CYS A 130 9.99 -8.55 -9.77
N GLY A 131 9.17 -7.52 -9.52
CA GLY A 131 9.61 -6.13 -9.42
C GLY A 131 10.85 -6.00 -8.54
N ARG A 132 11.99 -5.67 -9.17
CA ARG A 132 13.22 -5.39 -8.42
C ARG A 132 13.12 -3.98 -7.85
N SER A 133 13.17 -3.86 -6.52
CA SER A 133 13.27 -2.57 -5.85
C SER A 133 14.45 -1.76 -6.41
N PRO A 134 14.28 -0.44 -6.68
CA PRO A 134 15.39 0.44 -7.08
C PRO A 134 16.57 0.42 -6.08
N SER A 135 16.31 0.19 -4.79
CA SER A 135 17.35 0.10 -3.77
C SER A 135 18.26 -1.12 -3.93
N ALA A 136 17.75 -2.21 -4.52
CA ALA A 136 18.54 -3.40 -4.85
C ALA A 136 19.47 -3.19 -6.06
N ARG A 137 19.26 -2.16 -6.90
CA ARG A 137 20.20 -1.81 -7.99
C ARG A 137 21.45 -1.09 -7.50
N ARG A 138 21.35 -0.27 -6.45
CA ARG A 138 22.49 0.53 -5.95
C ARG A 138 23.58 -0.29 -5.24
N ARG A 139 23.28 -1.51 -4.78
CA ARG A 139 24.26 -2.39 -4.11
C ARG A 139 25.13 -3.24 -5.05
N ARG A 140 24.92 -3.18 -6.37
CA ARG A 140 25.68 -3.98 -7.35
C ARG A 140 26.69 -3.19 -8.18
N SER A 141 26.82 -1.89 -7.94
CA SER A 141 27.75 -1.01 -8.66
C SER A 141 28.92 -0.51 -7.79
N ALA A 142 29.18 -1.18 -6.66
CA ALA A 142 30.26 -0.86 -5.73
C ALA A 142 31.03 -2.13 -5.31
N GLY A 143 31.33 -2.99 -6.28
CA GLY A 143 32.18 -4.17 -6.13
C GLY A 143 33.12 -4.26 -7.30
#